data_AF-A0A099F904-F1
#
_entry.id   AF-A0A099F904-F1
#
_cell.length_a   1.000
_cell.length_b   1.000
_cell.length_c   1.000
_cell.angle_alpha   90.00
_cell.angle_beta   90.00
_cell.angle_gamma   90.00
#
_symmetry.space_group_name_H-M   'P 1'
#
loop_
_entity.id
_entity.type
_entity.pdbx_description
1 polymer ?
#
loop_
_entity_poly.entity_id
_entity_poly.type
_entity_poly.pdbx_seq_one_letter_code
_entity_poly.pdbx_strand_id
1 'polypeptide(L)' 'MPVAPARPAAGDSLEAAFLGEMLKLVMPVMSDGAFGGGAGESHFASFLVEGHADALARRLDLGLTQRMGVQDA' A
#
# COMPACT_ATOMS: atom_id res chain seq x y z
N MET A 1 -10.24 -9.38 -23.26
CA MET A 1 -10.52 -9.99 -21.93
C MET A 1 -9.72 -9.22 -20.90
N PRO A 2 -10.29 -8.85 -19.74
CA PRO A 2 -9.47 -8.28 -18.67
C PRO A 2 -8.51 -9.37 -18.19
N VAL A 3 -7.20 -9.12 -18.28
CA VAL A 3 -6.20 -9.96 -17.64
C VAL A 3 -6.32 -9.71 -16.14
N ALA A 4 -6.66 -10.76 -15.38
CA ALA A 4 -6.62 -10.66 -13.93
C ALA A 4 -5.18 -10.27 -13.54
N PRO A 5 -4.98 -9.28 -12.65
CA PRO A 5 -3.63 -8.93 -12.24
C PRO A 5 -2.94 -10.16 -11.65
N ALA A 6 -1.67 -10.34 -12.01
CA ALA A 6 -0.86 -11.40 -11.40
C ALA A 6 -0.90 -11.24 -9.87
N ARG A 7 -1.11 -12.34 -9.15
CA ARG A 7 -1.04 -12.31 -7.69
C ARG A 7 0.35 -11.83 -7.28
N PRO A 8 0.46 -10.88 -6.33
CA PRO A 8 1.75 -10.39 -5.85
C PRO A 8 2.56 -11.56 -5.30
N ALA A 9 3.89 -11.48 -5.41
CA ALA A 9 4.75 -12.45 -4.74
C ALA A 9 4.51 -12.40 -3.23
N ALA A 10 4.83 -13.48 -2.52
CA ALA A 10 4.69 -13.53 -1.06
C ALA A 10 5.49 -12.40 -0.38
N GLY A 11 6.68 -12.09 -0.90
CA GLY A 11 7.48 -10.94 -0.46
C GLY A 11 6.81 -9.60 -0.69
N ASP A 12 6.29 -9.34 -1.90
CA ASP A 12 5.58 -8.11 -2.22
C ASP A 12 4.39 -7.88 -1.28
N SER A 13 3.73 -8.96 -0.83
CA SER A 13 2.57 -8.88 0.06
C SER A 13 2.95 -8.44 1.48
N LEU A 14 4.08 -8.95 2.01
CA LEU A 14 4.63 -8.53 3.30
C LEU A 14 5.11 -7.08 3.23
N GLU A 15 5.78 -6.70 2.14
CA GLU A 15 6.27 -5.35 1.93
C GLU A 15 5.13 -4.35 1.75
N ALA A 16 4.08 -4.70 1.03
CA ALA A 16 2.87 -3.88 0.89
C ALA A 16 2.20 -3.65 2.25
N ALA A 17 2.07 -4.68 3.09
CA ALA A 17 1.50 -4.51 4.43
C ALA A 17 2.35 -3.57 5.30
N PHE A 18 3.68 -3.74 5.29
CA PHE A 18 4.59 -2.86 6.02
C PHE A 18 4.51 -1.41 5.53
N LEU A 19 4.59 -1.21 4.20
CA LEU A 19 4.51 0.11 3.60
C LEU A 19 3.16 0.77 3.84
N GLY A 20 2.07 0.01 3.87
CA GLY A 20 0.73 0.51 4.23
C GLY A 20 0.71 1.14 5.62
N GLU A 21 1.31 0.48 6.61
CA GLU A 21 1.42 1.04 7.97
C GLU A 21 2.32 2.27 8.01
N MET A 22 3.43 2.27 7.29
CA MET A 22 4.32 3.44 7.22
C MET A 22 3.62 4.63 6.55
N LEU A 23 2.87 4.39 5.49
CA LEU A 23 2.12 5.41 4.76
C LEU A 23 1.01 6.03 5.60
N LYS A 24 0.35 5.29 6.49
CA LYS A 24 -0.63 5.88 7.44
C LYS A 24 -0.01 6.98 8.34
N LEU A 25 1.29 6.90 8.61
CA LEU A 25 2.00 7.86 9.47
C LEU A 25 2.48 9.11 8.73
N VAL A 26 2.78 8.98 7.44
CA VAL A 26 3.40 10.05 6.64
C VAL A 26 2.49 10.63 5.57
N MET A 27 1.45 9.90 5.16
CA MET A 27 0.50 10.37 4.16
C MET A 27 -0.45 11.35 4.85
N PRO A 28 -0.48 12.63 4.42
CA PRO A 28 -1.41 13.58 4.97
C PRO A 28 -2.84 13.14 4.65
N VAL A 29 -3.71 13.10 5.66
CA VAL A 29 -5.15 13.03 5.45
C VAL A 29 -5.57 14.37 4.84
N MET A 30 -5.57 14.45 3.52
CA MET A 30 -6.09 15.63 2.82
C MET A 30 -7.59 15.68 3.05
N SER A 31 -8.13 16.76 3.62
CA SER A 31 -9.58 17.03 3.57
C SER A 31 -10.07 18.40 4.06
N ASP A 32 -9.24 19.31 4.59
CA ASP A 32 -9.80 20.55 5.18
C ASP A 32 -9.78 21.79 4.25
N GLY A 33 -9.39 21.63 2.98
CA GLY A 33 -9.32 22.72 2.01
C GLY A 33 -10.56 22.86 1.12
N ALA A 34 -10.73 24.02 0.47
CA ALA A 34 -11.81 24.29 -0.49
C ALA A 34 -11.84 23.34 -1.71
N PHE A 35 -10.79 22.54 -1.90
CA PHE A 35 -10.65 21.53 -2.95
C PHE A 35 -10.59 20.09 -2.41
N GLY A 36 -10.88 19.88 -1.13
CA GLY A 36 -10.96 18.54 -0.51
C GLY A 36 -12.25 17.80 -0.91
N GLY A 37 -12.19 16.48 -0.98
CA GLY A 37 -13.33 15.61 -1.28
C GLY A 37 -14.28 15.40 -0.07
N GLY A 38 -13.97 16.03 1.06
CA GLY A 38 -14.82 16.04 2.26
C GLY A 38 -15.04 14.65 2.86
N ALA A 39 -16.21 14.42 3.46
CA ALA A 39 -16.53 13.16 4.12
C ALA A 39 -16.38 11.91 3.21
N GLY A 40 -16.59 12.08 1.90
CA GLY A 40 -16.38 11.00 0.93
C GLY A 40 -14.91 10.60 0.81
N GLU A 41 -13.98 11.55 0.78
CA GLU A 41 -12.55 11.29 0.70
C GLU A 41 -12.05 10.52 1.93
N SER A 42 -12.49 10.89 3.14
CA SER A 42 -12.15 10.19 4.37
C SER A 42 -12.55 8.71 4.37
N HIS A 43 -13.67 8.38 3.71
CA HIS A 43 -14.14 6.99 3.61
C HIS A 43 -13.28 6.15 2.65
N PHE A 44 -12.58 6.77 1.70
CA PHE A 44 -11.74 6.09 0.70
C PHE A 44 -10.23 6.31 0.89
N ALA A 45 -9.82 7.08 1.90
CA ALA A 45 -8.41 7.35 2.17
C ALA A 45 -7.57 6.06 2.32
N SER A 46 -8.12 5.02 2.95
CA SER A 46 -7.45 3.72 3.08
C SER A 46 -7.13 3.07 1.73
N PHE A 47 -7.99 3.22 0.72
CA PHE A 47 -7.75 2.64 -0.61
C PHE A 47 -6.57 3.32 -1.31
N LEU A 48 -6.39 4.63 -1.11
CA LEU A 48 -5.23 5.35 -1.65
C LEU A 48 -3.94 4.90 -0.98
N VAL A 49 -3.96 4.71 0.34
CA VAL A 49 -2.83 4.18 1.11
C VAL A 49 -2.45 2.78 0.63
N GLU A 50 -3.42 1.87 0.55
CA GLU A 50 -3.21 0.50 0.09
C GLU A 50 -2.67 0.46 -1.35
N GLY A 51 -3.28 1.23 -2.26
CA GLY A 51 -2.83 1.31 -3.64
C GLY A 51 -1.41 1.85 -3.80
N HIS A 52 -1.00 2.83 -2.99
CA HIS A 52 0.38 3.31 -2.95
C HIS A 52 1.33 2.27 -2.38
N ALA A 53 0.97 1.61 -1.28
CA ALA A 53 1.79 0.58 -0.66
C ALA A 53 2.08 -0.55 -1.65
N ASP A 54 1.04 -1.02 -2.35
CA ASP A 54 1.12 -2.01 -3.42
C ASP A 54 2.03 -1.58 -4.57
N ALA A 55 1.88 -0.33 -5.02
CA ALA A 55 2.68 0.19 -6.12
C ALA A 55 4.16 0.34 -5.74
N LEU A 56 4.44 0.67 -4.47
CA LEU A 56 5.78 0.76 -3.92
C LEU A 56 6.40 -0.62 -3.73
N ALA A 57 5.68 -1.58 -3.14
CA ALA A 57 6.16 -2.95 -2.92
C ALA A 57 6.55 -3.66 -4.24
N ARG A 58 5.85 -3.37 -5.35
CA ARG A 58 6.22 -3.91 -6.67
C ARG A 58 7.45 -3.26 -7.31
N ARG A 59 7.90 -2.12 -6.80
CA ARG A 59 8.98 -1.31 -7.38
C ARG A 59 10.22 -1.26 -6.50
N LEU A 60 10.04 -1.43 -5.20
CA LEU A 60 11.08 -1.48 -4.19
C LEU A 60 11.33 -2.95 -3.85
N ASP A 61 12.56 -3.23 -3.43
CA ASP A 61 12.91 -4.49 -2.79
C ASP A 61 13.47 -4.13 -1.42
N LEU A 62 12.63 -4.26 -0.39
CA LEU A 62 13.04 -3.99 0.99
C LEU A 62 13.72 -5.21 1.62
N GLY A 63 13.59 -6.38 1.00
CA GLY A 63 14.09 -7.66 1.45
C GLY A 63 13.47 -8.09 2.79
N LEU A 64 12.22 -7.72 3.07
CA LEU A 64 11.61 -7.98 4.38
C LEU A 64 11.45 -9.47 4.65
N THR A 65 11.12 -10.26 3.62
CA THR A 65 11.02 -11.72 3.70
C THR A 65 12.32 -12.34 4.22
N GLN A 66 13.47 -11.93 3.68
CA GLN A 66 14.77 -12.46 4.12
C GLN A 66 15.14 -11.94 5.52
N ARG A 67 14.88 -10.66 5.81
CA ARG A 67 15.21 -10.05 7.11
C ARG A 67 14.37 -10.60 8.26
N MET A 68 13.14 -11.02 7.97
CA MET A 68 12.22 -11.58 8.95
C MET A 68 12.23 -13.11 9.01
N GLY A 69 13.08 -13.77 8.21
CA GLY A 69 13.16 -15.24 8.17
C GLY A 69 11.89 -15.92 7.67
N VAL A 70 11.04 -15.19 6.93
CA VAL A 70 9.87 -15.74 6.28
C VAL A 70 10.39 -16.52 5.07
N GLN A 71 10.27 -17.85 5.08
CA GLN A 71 10.61 -18.66 3.91
C GLN A 71 9.44 -18.63 2.94
N ASP A 72 9.72 -18.39 1.65
CA ASP A 72 8.71 -18.49 0.59
C ASP A 72 8.08 -19.88 0.63
N ALA A 73 6.81 -19.95 1.04
CA ALA A 73 6.01 -21.17 1.08
C ALA A 73 5.34 -21.42 -0.28
#